data_AF-A0A3D2AV17-F1
#
_entry.id   AF-A0A3D2AV17-F1
#
_cell.length_a   1.000
_cell.length_b   1.000
_cell.length_c   1.000
_cell.angle_alpha   90.00
_cell.angle_beta   90.00
_cell.angle_gamma   90.00
#
_symmetry.space_group_name_H-M   'P 1'
#
loop_
_entity.id
_entity.type
_entity.pdbx_description
1 polymer ?
#
loop_
_entity_poly.entity_id
_entity_poly.type
_entity_poly.pdbx_seq_one_letter_code
_entity_poly.pdbx_strand_id
1 'polypeptide(L)'
;MVWLNQVKEALGGEIPLQATWRPFSLAQVNQKIGPDYEAWNEDDENLDESLWGLRAGQAARRQGEEYLNEFLPRLLTARHVDRVSLSDKSILKNIAQECGLDINKFSEDLEDRSTLEEIKASHIEATQSLGVFG
;
A
#
# COMPACT_ATOMS: atom_id res chain seq x y z
N MET A 1 7.76 -3.88 14.85
CA MET A 1 7.96 -2.43 14.67
C MET A 1 8.60 -2.19 13.32
N VAL A 2 8.09 -1.23 12.53
CA VAL A 2 8.59 -0.90 11.18
C VAL A 2 9.79 0.05 11.29
N TRP A 3 10.82 -0.12 10.46
CA TRP A 3 12.11 0.62 10.53
C TRP A 3 11.96 2.14 10.59
N LEU A 4 11.06 2.74 9.82
CA LEU A 4 10.91 4.20 9.81
C LEU A 4 10.46 4.76 11.17
N ASN A 5 9.68 4.00 11.95
CA ASN A 5 9.31 4.41 13.30
C ASN A 5 10.55 4.47 14.21
N GLN A 6 11.49 3.54 14.04
CA GLN A 6 12.77 3.55 14.78
C GLN A 6 13.63 4.77 14.38
N VAL A 7 13.61 5.17 13.11
CA VAL A 7 14.30 6.39 12.65
C VAL A 7 13.68 7.64 13.28
N LYS A 8 12.35 7.74 13.33
CA LYS A 8 11.66 8.86 13.99
C LYS A 8 12.01 8.94 15.48
N GLU A 9 11.97 7.80 16.18
CA GLU A 9 12.36 7.72 17.59
C GLU A 9 13.82 8.14 17.79
N ALA A 10 14.74 7.66 16.95
CA ALA A 10 16.15 8.02 17.02
C ALA A 10 16.42 9.50 16.73
N LEU A 11 15.57 10.17 15.96
CA LEU A 11 15.63 11.61 15.69
C LEU A 11 14.95 12.46 16.79
N GLY A 12 14.65 11.87 17.96
CA GLY A 12 14.09 12.59 19.10
C GLY A 12 12.56 12.73 19.07
N GLY A 13 11.88 11.98 18.21
CA GLY A 13 10.41 12.03 18.09
C GLY A 13 9.89 13.30 17.38
N GLU A 14 10.77 14.22 17.00
CA GLU A 14 10.43 15.36 16.15
C GLU A 14 10.26 14.90 14.70
N ILE A 15 9.38 15.57 13.95
CA ILE A 15 9.11 15.30 12.54
C ILE A 15 9.82 16.36 11.67
N PRO A 16 11.14 16.25 11.40
CA PRO A 16 11.74 16.95 10.27
C PRO A 16 11.63 16.13 8.97
N LEU A 17 11.30 14.84 9.05
CA LEU A 17 11.25 13.95 7.89
C LEU A 17 9.85 13.91 7.28
N GLN A 18 9.61 14.75 6.28
CA GLN A 18 8.47 14.61 5.38
C GLN A 18 8.79 13.52 4.35
N ALA A 19 8.08 12.39 4.43
CA ALA A 19 8.17 11.32 3.47
C ALA A 19 6.89 11.29 2.63
N THR A 20 7.02 11.31 1.31
CA THR A 20 5.91 11.02 0.41
C THR A 20 5.93 9.52 0.11
N TRP A 21 4.94 8.81 0.64
CA TRP A 21 4.80 7.39 0.33
C TRP A 21 4.30 7.22 -1.09
N ARG A 22 4.83 6.23 -1.82
CA ARG A 22 4.40 5.88 -3.18
C ARG A 22 4.38 4.35 -3.29
N PRO A 23 3.31 3.75 -3.85
CA PRO A 23 3.25 2.30 -3.98
C PRO A 23 4.29 1.81 -4.98
N PHE A 24 4.87 0.64 -4.68
CA PHE A 24 5.77 -0.07 -5.56
C PHE A 24 5.42 -1.56 -5.49
N SER A 25 5.04 -2.16 -6.62
CA SER A 25 4.60 -3.56 -6.66
C SER A 25 5.78 -4.51 -6.78
N LEU A 26 6.02 -5.30 -5.73
CA LEU A 26 6.97 -6.42 -5.80
C LEU A 26 6.43 -7.58 -6.66
N ALA A 27 5.10 -7.76 -6.70
CA ALA A 27 4.46 -8.74 -7.58
C ALA A 27 4.79 -8.44 -9.05
N GLN A 28 4.81 -7.16 -9.45
CA GLN A 28 5.18 -6.77 -10.81
C GLN A 28 6.68 -6.94 -11.09
N VAL A 29 7.56 -6.39 -10.24
CA VAL A 29 9.00 -6.39 -10.56
C VAL A 29 9.59 -7.81 -10.53
N ASN A 30 9.03 -8.70 -9.73
CA ASN A 30 9.53 -10.07 -9.55
C ASN A 30 8.76 -11.14 -10.34
N GLN A 31 7.77 -10.74 -11.16
CA GLN A 31 7.05 -11.68 -12.01
C GLN A 31 7.97 -12.41 -12.99
N LYS A 32 7.62 -13.64 -13.34
CA LYS A 32 8.40 -14.51 -14.25
C LYS A 32 7.56 -15.04 -15.42
N ILE A 33 6.43 -14.41 -15.69
CA ILE A 33 5.44 -14.85 -16.68
C ILE A 33 5.86 -14.37 -18.07
N GLY A 34 6.26 -13.11 -18.21
CA GLY A 34 6.74 -12.57 -19.49
C GLY A 34 6.80 -11.04 -19.53
N PRO A 35 7.44 -10.45 -20.54
CA PRO A 35 7.64 -9.00 -20.63
C PRO A 35 6.34 -8.20 -20.75
N ASP A 36 5.30 -8.79 -21.33
CA ASP A 36 3.99 -8.14 -21.51
C ASP A 36 3.03 -8.41 -20.32
N TYR A 37 3.50 -9.13 -19.29
CA TYR A 37 2.70 -9.41 -18.11
C TYR A 37 2.64 -8.21 -17.18
N GLU A 38 1.43 -7.92 -16.73
CA GLU A 38 1.11 -6.82 -15.84
C GLU A 38 0.23 -7.34 -14.69
N ALA A 39 0.78 -7.40 -13.47
CA ALA A 39 0.13 -7.98 -12.29
C ALA A 39 -1.19 -7.28 -11.91
N TRP A 40 -1.32 -6.00 -12.24
CA TRP A 40 -2.53 -5.20 -12.02
C TRP A 40 -3.64 -5.44 -13.06
N ASN A 41 -3.37 -6.16 -14.16
CA ASN A 41 -4.39 -6.52 -15.15
C ASN A 41 -5.15 -7.81 -14.78
N GLU A 42 -4.72 -8.52 -13.74
CA GLU A 42 -5.42 -9.72 -13.26
C GLU A 42 -6.83 -9.37 -12.75
N ASP A 43 -7.72 -10.36 -12.86
CA ASP A 43 -9.04 -10.32 -12.23
C ASP A 43 -8.90 -10.34 -10.69
N ASP A 44 -9.88 -9.80 -9.98
CA ASP A 44 -9.82 -9.64 -8.52
C ASP A 44 -9.66 -10.99 -7.79
N GLU A 45 -10.15 -12.09 -8.36
CA GLU A 45 -10.02 -13.45 -7.83
C GLU A 45 -8.58 -14.00 -7.90
N ASN A 46 -7.78 -13.50 -8.83
CA ASN A 46 -6.39 -13.94 -9.07
C ASN A 46 -5.36 -12.88 -8.67
N LEU A 47 -5.80 -11.71 -8.24
CA LEU A 47 -4.95 -10.59 -7.89
C LEU A 47 -4.01 -10.96 -6.72
N ASP A 48 -2.72 -10.69 -6.88
CA ASP A 48 -1.73 -10.91 -5.82
C ASP A 48 -2.13 -10.16 -4.53
N GLU A 49 -2.03 -10.83 -3.38
CA GLU A 49 -2.45 -10.27 -2.10
C GLU A 49 -1.74 -8.94 -1.76
N SER A 50 -0.50 -8.74 -2.22
CA SER A 50 0.22 -7.50 -1.97
C SER A 50 -0.42 -6.31 -2.69
N LEU A 51 -1.06 -6.52 -3.84
CA LEU A 51 -1.78 -5.47 -4.55
C LEU A 51 -3.01 -5.03 -3.76
N TRP A 52 -3.71 -5.92 -3.06
CA TRP A 52 -4.80 -5.53 -2.14
C TRP A 52 -4.30 -4.62 -1.01
N GLY A 53 -3.11 -4.89 -0.48
CA GLY A 53 -2.45 -4.01 0.49
C GLY A 53 -2.13 -2.62 -0.09
N LEU A 54 -1.63 -2.56 -1.33
CA LEU A 54 -1.36 -1.29 -2.01
C LEU A 54 -2.64 -0.51 -2.33
N ARG A 55 -3.72 -1.20 -2.75
CA ARG A 55 -5.04 -0.60 -2.99
C ARG A 55 -5.60 0.00 -1.71
N ALA A 56 -5.50 -0.71 -0.58
CA ALA A 56 -5.88 -0.18 0.73
C ALA A 56 -5.08 1.06 1.12
N GLY A 57 -3.77 1.10 0.79
CA GLY A 57 -2.96 2.31 0.96
C GLY A 57 -3.46 3.49 0.12
N GLN A 58 -3.88 3.27 -1.13
CA GLN A 58 -4.49 4.33 -1.96
C GLN A 58 -5.85 4.77 -1.41
N ALA A 59 -6.70 3.83 -1.01
CA ALA A 59 -7.99 4.14 -0.39
C ALA A 59 -7.81 5.02 0.88
N ALA A 60 -6.80 4.73 1.69
CA ALA A 60 -6.46 5.58 2.82
C ALA A 60 -5.97 6.97 2.39
N ARG A 61 -5.07 7.03 1.41
CA ARG A 61 -4.56 8.30 0.86
C ARG A 61 -5.64 9.20 0.29
N ARG A 62 -6.65 8.64 -0.39
CA ARG A 62 -7.76 9.41 -0.95
C ARG A 62 -8.55 10.18 0.10
N GLN A 63 -8.49 9.75 1.37
CA GLN A 63 -9.07 10.49 2.50
C GLN A 63 -8.11 11.52 3.12
N GLY A 64 -6.80 11.42 2.87
CA GLY A 64 -5.76 12.33 3.35
C GLY A 64 -4.42 11.64 3.55
N GLU A 65 -3.32 12.39 3.41
CA GLU A 65 -1.96 11.86 3.64
C GLU A 65 -1.75 11.48 5.12
N GLU A 66 -2.41 12.20 6.04
CA GLU A 66 -2.44 11.87 7.46
C GLU A 66 -3.04 10.48 7.73
N TYR A 67 -4.10 10.11 7.01
CA TYR A 67 -4.73 8.80 7.15
C TYR A 67 -3.83 7.69 6.59
N LEU A 68 -3.15 7.93 5.47
CA LEU A 68 -2.14 6.98 4.98
C LEU A 68 -1.00 6.81 6.01
N ASN A 69 -0.53 7.90 6.60
CA ASN A 69 0.57 7.86 7.57
C ASN A 69 0.23 7.08 8.84
N GLU A 70 -1.03 7.10 9.27
CA GLU A 70 -1.52 6.28 10.39
C GLU A 70 -1.80 4.82 9.96
N PHE A 71 -2.36 4.63 8.77
CA PHE A 71 -2.77 3.32 8.25
C PHE A 71 -1.58 2.42 7.88
N LEU A 72 -0.60 2.96 7.16
CA LEU A 72 0.49 2.18 6.57
C LEU A 72 1.33 1.40 7.61
N PRO A 73 1.75 1.98 8.76
CA PRO A 73 2.50 1.23 9.77
C PRO A 73 1.71 0.06 10.37
N ARG A 74 0.39 0.18 10.51
CA ARG A 74 -0.48 -0.88 11.01
C ARG A 74 -0.67 -1.98 9.98
N LEU A 75 -0.88 -1.63 8.70
CA LEU A 75 -0.92 -2.60 7.60
C LEU A 75 0.39 -3.41 7.53
N LEU A 76 1.53 -2.72 7.59
CA LEU A 76 2.84 -3.36 7.57
C LEU A 76 3.06 -4.28 8.79
N THR A 77 2.55 -3.90 9.96
CA THR A 77 2.59 -4.74 11.16
C THR A 77 1.72 -5.98 10.99
N ALA A 78 0.47 -5.83 10.55
CA ALA A 78 -0.45 -6.93 10.29
C ALA A 78 0.15 -7.96 9.32
N ARG A 79 0.79 -7.49 8.24
CA ARG A 79 1.44 -8.37 7.26
C ARG A 79 2.71 -9.05 7.80
N HIS A 80 3.64 -8.28 8.37
CA HIS A 80 5.00 -8.78 8.62
C HIS A 80 5.21 -9.34 10.02
N VAL A 81 4.43 -8.86 10.99
CA VAL A 81 4.48 -9.32 12.38
C VAL A 81 3.40 -10.36 12.60
N ASP A 82 2.15 -10.03 12.30
CA ASP A 82 1.00 -10.89 12.61
C ASP A 82 0.69 -11.92 11.50
N ARG A 83 1.41 -11.85 10.38
CA ARG A 83 1.33 -12.79 9.24
C ARG A 83 -0.06 -12.91 8.62
N VAL A 84 -0.79 -11.80 8.62
CA VAL A 84 -2.13 -11.73 8.05
C VAL A 84 -2.10 -11.74 6.51
N SER A 85 -3.07 -12.41 5.90
CA SER A 85 -3.32 -12.37 4.46
C SER A 85 -3.89 -11.01 4.07
N LEU A 86 -3.32 -10.39 3.04
CA LEU A 86 -3.80 -9.09 2.57
C LEU A 86 -4.99 -9.20 1.61
N SER A 87 -5.37 -10.41 1.18
CA SER A 87 -6.60 -10.63 0.42
C SER A 87 -7.86 -10.57 1.29
N ASP A 88 -7.73 -10.64 2.62
CA ASP A 88 -8.87 -10.50 3.54
C ASP A 88 -9.26 -9.03 3.70
N LYS A 89 -10.22 -8.60 2.87
CA LYS A 89 -10.72 -7.23 2.86
C LYS A 89 -11.36 -6.82 4.20
N SER A 90 -11.84 -7.77 5.01
CA SER A 90 -12.42 -7.43 6.32
C SER A 90 -11.34 -6.91 7.29
N ILE A 91 -10.14 -7.48 7.23
CA ILE A 91 -9.00 -7.04 8.03
C ILE A 91 -8.54 -5.66 7.58
N LEU A 92 -8.43 -5.41 6.27
CA LEU A 92 -8.07 -4.10 5.74
C LEU A 92 -9.04 -3.00 6.22
N LYS A 93 -10.35 -3.30 6.20
CA LYS A 93 -11.40 -2.40 6.71
C LYS A 93 -11.29 -2.20 8.22
N ASN A 94 -11.01 -3.24 9.00
CA ASN A 94 -10.81 -3.11 10.45
C ASN A 94 -9.63 -2.19 10.78
N ILE A 95 -8.49 -2.37 10.11
CA ILE A 95 -7.32 -1.49 10.29
C ILE A 95 -7.68 -0.05 9.93
N ALA A 96 -8.39 0.17 8.83
CA ALA A 96 -8.85 1.50 8.43
C ALA A 96 -9.77 2.14 9.49
N GLN A 97 -10.67 1.35 10.09
CA GLN A 97 -11.57 1.81 11.15
C GLN A 97 -10.79 2.28 12.38
N GLU A 98 -9.79 1.50 12.80
CA GLU A 98 -8.95 1.86 13.95
C GLU A 98 -8.06 3.08 13.71
N CYS A 99 -7.86 3.47 12.44
CA CYS A 99 -7.17 4.69 12.03
C CYS A 99 -8.13 5.89 11.87
N GLY A 100 -9.43 5.70 12.14
CA GLY A 100 -10.44 6.76 12.06
C GLY A 100 -10.85 7.13 10.64
N LEU A 101 -10.64 6.26 9.64
CA LEU A 101 -11.12 6.47 8.28
C LEU A 101 -12.64 6.31 8.18
N ASP A 102 -13.24 6.99 7.19
CA ASP A 102 -14.61 6.71 6.76
C ASP A 102 -14.65 5.36 6.05
N ILE A 103 -15.30 4.38 6.69
CA ILE A 103 -15.30 2.99 6.21
C ILE A 103 -16.14 2.77 4.97
N ASN A 104 -17.14 3.62 4.73
CA ASN A 104 -17.92 3.52 3.50
C ASN A 104 -17.06 3.96 2.32
N LYS A 105 -16.43 5.14 2.41
CA LYS A 105 -15.50 5.63 1.39
C LYS A 105 -14.31 4.70 1.19
N PHE A 106 -13.70 4.23 2.27
CA PHE A 106 -12.59 3.29 2.20
C PHE A 106 -13.00 1.98 1.51
N SER A 107 -14.21 1.46 1.79
CA SER A 107 -14.70 0.26 1.14
C SER A 107 -14.99 0.48 -0.35
N GLU A 108 -15.52 1.64 -0.73
CA GLU A 108 -15.74 2.02 -2.13
C GLU A 108 -14.40 2.12 -2.87
N ASP A 109 -13.43 2.85 -2.31
CA ASP A 109 -12.09 3.02 -2.91
C ASP A 109 -11.29 1.72 -2.94
N LEU A 110 -11.45 0.84 -1.95
CA LEU A 110 -10.77 -0.47 -1.94
C LEU A 110 -11.22 -1.33 -3.13
N GLU A 111 -12.49 -1.23 -3.52
CA GLU A 111 -13.05 -1.97 -4.66
C GLU A 111 -12.90 -1.22 -5.99
N ASP A 112 -12.59 0.08 -5.96
CA ASP A 112 -12.33 0.88 -7.16
C ASP A 112 -11.02 0.43 -7.83
N ARG A 113 -11.14 -0.17 -9.03
CA ARG A 113 -9.99 -0.63 -9.81
C ARG A 113 -9.11 0.50 -10.34
N SER A 114 -9.55 1.76 -10.33
CA SER A 114 -8.67 2.89 -10.69
C SER A 114 -7.47 3.03 -9.74
N THR A 115 -7.56 2.50 -8.51
CA THR A 115 -6.42 2.39 -7.60
C THR A 115 -5.27 1.53 -8.15
N LEU A 116 -5.57 0.54 -9.00
CA LEU A 116 -4.55 -0.26 -9.69
C LEU A 116 -3.79 0.57 -10.74
N GLU A 117 -4.47 1.47 -11.44
CA GLU A 117 -3.84 2.41 -12.38
C GLU A 117 -2.93 3.41 -11.65
N GLU A 118 -3.33 3.87 -10.47
CA GLU A 118 -2.48 4.71 -9.61
C GLU A 118 -1.21 3.96 -9.15
N ILE A 119 -1.35 2.68 -8.79
CA ILE A 119 -0.23 1.80 -8.42
C ILE A 119 0.69 1.59 -9.62
N LYS A 120 0.14 1.30 -10.80
CA LYS A 120 0.87 1.16 -12.07
C LYS A 120 1.66 2.41 -12.38
N ALA A 121 1.01 3.58 -12.38
CA ALA A 121 1.66 4.85 -12.69
C ALA A 121 2.83 5.14 -11.74
N SER A 122 2.62 4.95 -10.44
CA SER A 122 3.67 5.09 -9.43
C SER A 122 4.83 4.12 -9.63
N HIS A 123 4.54 2.86 -9.96
CA HIS A 123 5.57 1.85 -10.22
C HIS A 123 6.39 2.16 -11.48
N ILE A 124 5.73 2.60 -12.56
CA ILE A 124 6.38 3.02 -13.81
C ILE A 124 7.29 4.22 -13.55
N GLU A 125 6.82 5.24 -12.82
CA GLU A 125 7.64 6.39 -12.45
C GLU A 125 8.87 5.95 -11.64
N ALA A 126 8.67 5.11 -10.62
CA ALA A 126 9.73 4.61 -9.76
C ALA A 126 10.83 3.86 -10.55
N THR A 127 10.43 2.97 -11.47
CA THR A 127 11.37 2.16 -12.26
C THR A 127 12.05 2.95 -13.37
N GLN A 128 11.29 3.76 -14.13
CA GLN A 128 11.80 4.43 -15.33
C GLN A 128 12.51 5.75 -15.03
N SER A 129 12.06 6.49 -14.00
CA SER A 129 12.57 7.84 -13.70
C SER A 129 13.48 7.89 -12.49
N LEU A 130 13.24 7.03 -11.49
CA LEU A 130 13.96 7.07 -10.20
C LEU A 130 14.93 5.91 -10.00
N GLY A 131 14.96 4.94 -10.92
CA GLY A 131 15.84 3.77 -10.84
C GLY A 131 15.57 2.86 -9.65
N VAL A 132 14.33 2.84 -9.14
CA VAL A 132 13.92 1.96 -8.04
C VAL A 132 13.83 0.51 -8.54
N PHE A 133 14.36 -0.41 -7.73
CA PHE A 133 14.35 -1.85 -7.95
C PHE A 133 14.12 -2.58 -6.62
N GLY A 134 13.83 -3.89 -6.68
CA GLY A 134 13.64 -4.74 -5.50
C GLY A 134 13.23 -6.15 -5.85
#